data_AF-A0A3N5KE79-F1
#
_entry.id   AF-A0A3N5KE79-F1
#
_cell.length_a   1.000
_cell.length_b   1.000
_cell.length_c   1.000
_cell.angle_alpha   90.00
_cell.angle_beta   90.00
_cell.angle_gamma   90.00
#
_symmetry.space_group_name_H-M   'P 1'
#
loop_
_entity.id
_entity.type
_entity.pdbx_description
1 polymer ?
#
loop_
_entity_poly.entity_id
_entity_poly.type
_entity_poly.pdbx_seq_one_letter_code
_entity_poly.pdbx_strand_id
1 'polypeptide(L)'
;MTIARRLASRRVRGLASMLGLAVAYLSAAAFQAVAVEANPPLRTGTLVIGDRVTVTVELARSVQEQARGLSGRRELKPGHGMLFVYSRPQPVGIWMKDMRFSLDILWIRDGRVV
;
A
#
# COMPACT_ATOMS: atom_id res chain seq x y z
N MET A 1 44.62 -8.01 51.92
CA MET A 1 43.22 -8.40 51.66
C MET A 1 42.60 -7.48 50.59
N THR A 2 43.07 -7.52 49.34
CA THR A 2 42.71 -6.46 48.34
C THR A 2 42.69 -6.90 46.86
N ILE A 3 42.62 -8.19 46.52
CA ILE A 3 42.74 -8.63 45.10
C ILE A 3 41.40 -9.17 44.51
N ALA A 4 40.44 -9.59 45.34
CA ALA A 4 39.24 -10.29 44.85
C ALA A 4 38.13 -9.39 44.23
N ARG A 5 38.22 -8.06 44.32
CA ARG A 5 37.09 -7.16 44.01
C ARG A 5 37.05 -6.63 42.56
N ARG A 6 38.08 -6.90 41.74
CA ARG A 6 38.21 -6.32 40.38
C ARG A 6 37.61 -7.16 39.24
N LEU A 7 37.19 -8.40 39.49
CA LEU A 7 36.70 -9.31 38.44
C LEU A 7 35.17 -9.30 38.27
N ALA A 8 34.41 -8.87 39.28
CA ALA A 8 32.95 -8.87 39.23
C ALA A 8 32.36 -7.75 38.33
N SER A 9 33.06 -6.63 38.19
CA SER A 9 32.54 -5.46 37.45
C SER A 9 32.73 -5.51 35.93
N ARG A 10 33.51 -6.48 35.40
CA ARG A 10 33.66 -6.68 33.95
C ARG A 10 32.49 -7.47 33.35
N ARG A 11 31.89 -8.39 34.11
CA ARG A 11 30.77 -9.23 33.65
C ARG A 11 29.46 -8.43 33.51
N VAL A 12 29.18 -7.53 34.46
CA VAL A 12 27.97 -6.70 34.45
C VAL A 12 28.00 -5.64 33.34
N ARG A 13 29.18 -5.06 33.05
CA ARG A 13 29.37 -4.10 31.95
C ARG A 13 29.22 -4.72 30.56
N GLY A 14 29.66 -5.97 30.38
CA GLY A 14 29.43 -6.72 29.13
C GLY A 14 27.96 -7.08 28.89
N LEU A 15 27.23 -7.43 29.95
CA LEU A 15 25.81 -7.78 29.86
C LEU A 15 24.93 -6.56 29.52
N ALA A 16 25.21 -5.39 30.13
CA ALA A 16 24.48 -4.15 29.86
C ALA A 16 24.69 -3.61 28.44
N SER A 17 25.89 -3.78 27.88
CA SER A 17 26.21 -3.38 26.51
C SER A 17 25.64 -4.33 25.45
N MET A 18 25.58 -5.65 25.74
CA MET A 18 24.86 -6.62 24.90
C MET A 18 23.35 -6.38 24.88
N LEU A 19 22.75 -6.01 26.01
CA LEU A 19 21.31 -5.68 26.08
C LEU A 19 21.00 -4.41 25.26
N GLY A 20 21.86 -3.38 25.35
CA GLY A 20 21.74 -2.17 24.54
C GLY A 20 21.86 -2.44 23.03
N LEU A 21 22.77 -3.34 22.63
CA LEU A 21 22.93 -3.73 21.23
C LEU A 21 21.74 -4.55 20.71
N ALA A 22 21.21 -5.46 21.53
CA ALA A 22 20.03 -6.25 21.19
C ALA A 22 18.78 -5.38 21.05
N VAL A 23 18.60 -4.41 21.95
CA VAL A 23 17.49 -3.44 21.88
C VAL A 23 17.63 -2.55 20.64
N ALA A 24 18.84 -2.07 20.33
CA ALA A 24 19.11 -1.29 19.11
C ALA A 24 18.90 -2.11 17.83
N TYR A 25 19.22 -3.40 17.84
CA TYR A 25 18.99 -4.30 16.72
C TYR A 25 17.50 -4.61 16.53
N LEU A 26 16.77 -4.84 17.63
CA LEU A 26 15.32 -5.05 17.60
C LEU A 26 14.55 -3.80 17.13
N SER A 27 14.98 -2.60 17.51
CA SER A 27 14.37 -1.35 17.04
C SER A 27 14.69 -1.06 15.57
N ALA A 28 15.92 -1.33 15.11
CA ALA A 28 16.28 -1.23 13.70
C ALA A 28 15.52 -2.25 12.83
N ALA A 29 15.37 -3.49 13.31
CA ALA A 29 14.59 -4.52 12.62
C ALA A 29 13.10 -4.18 12.53
N ALA A 30 12.53 -3.59 13.59
CA ALA A 30 11.14 -3.14 13.58
C ALA A 30 10.89 -1.99 12.58
N PHE A 31 11.86 -1.10 12.37
CA PHE A 31 11.73 0.00 11.41
C PHE A 31 11.73 -0.49 9.95
N GLN A 32 12.46 -1.57 9.64
CA GLN A 32 12.46 -2.14 8.29
C GLN A 32 11.18 -2.91 7.93
N ALA A 33 10.36 -3.29 8.91
CA ALA A 33 9.16 -4.10 8.69
C ALA A 33 7.95 -3.30 8.16
N VAL A 34 8.05 -1.97 8.05
CA VAL A 34 7.00 -1.16 7.42
C VAL A 34 7.04 -1.40 5.91
N ALA A 35 6.24 -2.36 5.45
CA ALA A 35 5.99 -2.55 4.03
C ALA A 35 5.27 -1.31 3.50
N VAL A 36 5.99 -0.43 2.81
CA VAL A 36 5.40 0.66 2.05
C VAL A 36 4.58 0.03 0.94
N GLU A 37 3.25 0.19 0.98
CA GLU A 37 2.39 -0.30 -0.09
C GLU A 37 2.75 0.45 -1.38
N ALA A 38 3.25 -0.27 -2.39
CA ALA A 38 3.71 0.31 -3.65
C ALA A 38 2.58 1.05 -4.41
N ASN A 39 1.33 0.78 -4.06
CA ASN A 39 0.14 1.42 -4.59
C ASN A 39 -0.81 1.73 -3.42
N PRO A 40 -0.69 2.89 -2.75
CA PRO A 40 -1.58 3.23 -1.65
C PRO A 40 -3.01 3.55 -2.12
N PRO A 41 -4.04 3.29 -1.31
CA PRO A 41 -5.44 3.61 -1.62
C PRO A 41 -5.67 5.11 -1.87
N LEU A 42 -6.51 5.39 -2.86
CA LEU A 42 -6.94 6.73 -3.23
C LEU A 42 -8.24 7.10 -2.51
N ARG A 43 -8.65 8.37 -2.67
CA ARG A 43 -9.96 8.84 -2.22
C ARG A 43 -11.05 8.03 -2.91
N THR A 44 -12.01 7.54 -2.13
CA THR A 44 -13.15 6.78 -2.64
C THR A 44 -14.37 7.65 -2.90
N GLY A 45 -15.27 7.13 -3.73
CA GLY A 45 -16.62 7.63 -3.97
C GLY A 45 -17.58 6.48 -4.25
N THR A 46 -18.86 6.81 -4.43
CA THR A 46 -19.90 5.82 -4.74
C THR A 46 -20.30 5.97 -6.20
N LEU A 47 -20.19 4.87 -6.96
CA LEU A 47 -20.69 4.78 -8.34
C LEU A 47 -21.95 3.92 -8.34
N VAL A 48 -23.03 4.44 -8.92
CA VAL A 48 -24.29 3.72 -9.11
C VAL A 48 -24.46 3.44 -10.59
N ILE A 49 -24.64 2.16 -10.94
CA ILE A 49 -24.85 1.70 -12.32
C ILE A 49 -26.29 1.23 -12.46
N GLY A 50 -27.07 1.97 -13.25
CA GLY A 50 -28.53 1.83 -13.29
C GLY A 50 -29.14 2.10 -11.91
N ASP A 51 -30.12 1.27 -11.50
CA ASP A 51 -30.80 1.43 -10.20
C ASP A 51 -30.51 0.27 -9.22
N ARG A 52 -29.54 -0.59 -9.55
CA ARG A 52 -29.36 -1.88 -8.85
C ARG A 52 -27.95 -2.16 -8.33
N VAL A 53 -26.93 -1.62 -8.97
CA VAL A 53 -25.54 -1.93 -8.65
C VAL A 53 -24.87 -0.70 -8.08
N THR A 54 -24.37 -0.83 -6.85
CA THR A 54 -23.58 0.21 -6.18
C THR A 54 -22.16 -0.31 -5.98
N VAL A 55 -21.18 0.46 -6.43
CA VAL A 55 -19.76 0.13 -6.36
C VAL A 55 -19.02 1.22 -5.60
N THR A 56 -18.19 0.83 -4.63
CA THR A 56 -17.26 1.76 -3.99
C THR A 56 -16.02 1.91 -4.87
N VAL A 57 -15.79 3.09 -5.43
CA VAL A 57 -14.70 3.31 -6.40
C VAL A 57 -13.61 4.22 -5.85
N GLU A 58 -12.35 3.84 -6.03
CA GLU A 58 -11.20 4.74 -5.89
C GLU A 58 -11.16 5.73 -7.08
N LEU A 59 -10.85 7.01 -6.85
CA LEU A 59 -10.88 8.05 -7.87
C LEU A 59 -9.47 8.37 -8.39
N ALA A 60 -9.12 7.86 -9.58
CA ALA A 60 -7.85 8.18 -10.26
C ALA A 60 -7.99 9.44 -11.13
N ARG A 61 -7.49 10.58 -10.63
CA ARG A 61 -7.71 11.91 -11.24
C ARG A 61 -6.47 12.48 -11.93
N SER A 62 -5.30 12.13 -11.44
CA SER A 62 -4.02 12.52 -12.03
C SER A 62 -3.52 11.48 -13.03
N VAL A 63 -2.65 11.90 -13.95
CA VAL A 63 -2.01 11.00 -14.92
C VAL A 63 -1.23 9.88 -14.22
N GLN A 64 -0.60 10.20 -13.08
CA GLN A 64 0.17 9.25 -12.29
C GLN A 64 -0.73 8.18 -11.65
N GLU A 65 -1.87 8.59 -11.06
CA GLU A 65 -2.86 7.67 -10.49
C GLU A 65 -3.48 6.77 -11.58
N GLN A 66 -3.79 7.33 -12.74
CA GLN A 66 -4.35 6.61 -13.88
C GLN A 66 -3.35 5.61 -14.46
N ALA A 67 -2.10 6.00 -14.66
CA ALA A 67 -1.07 5.08 -15.16
C ALA A 67 -0.78 3.94 -14.16
N ARG A 68 -0.86 4.22 -12.86
CA ARG A 68 -0.68 3.23 -11.80
C ARG A 68 -1.85 2.25 -11.72
N GLY A 69 -3.09 2.76 -11.77
CA GLY A 69 -4.29 1.94 -11.69
C GLY A 69 -4.29 1.01 -10.48
N LEU A 70 -4.70 -0.25 -10.69
CA LEU A 70 -4.68 -1.32 -9.69
C LEU A 70 -3.39 -2.16 -9.72
N SER A 71 -2.35 -1.73 -10.43
CA SER A 71 -1.09 -2.47 -10.55
C SER A 71 -0.49 -2.78 -9.17
N GLY A 72 0.02 -4.00 -9.00
CA GLY A 72 0.66 -4.45 -7.76
C GLY A 72 -0.30 -4.74 -6.59
N ARG A 73 -1.60 -4.45 -6.71
CA ARG A 73 -2.60 -4.82 -5.69
C ARG A 73 -2.73 -6.34 -5.61
N ARG A 74 -2.87 -6.87 -4.39
CA ARG A 74 -3.04 -8.31 -4.17
C ARG A 74 -4.44 -8.79 -4.55
N GLU A 75 -5.45 -7.97 -4.31
CA GLU A 75 -6.85 -8.27 -4.55
C GLU A 75 -7.66 -6.99 -4.75
N LEU A 76 -8.89 -7.14 -5.24
CA LEU A 76 -9.93 -6.13 -5.25
C LEU A 76 -11.15 -6.69 -4.53
N LYS A 77 -11.61 -5.99 -3.50
CA LYS A 77 -12.76 -6.46 -2.70
C LYS A 77 -14.03 -6.51 -3.56
N PRO A 78 -14.93 -7.49 -3.34
CA PRO A 78 -16.22 -7.53 -4.02
C PRO A 78 -17.00 -6.21 -3.81
N GLY A 79 -17.58 -5.67 -4.88
CA GLY A 79 -18.29 -4.38 -4.83
C GLY A 79 -17.38 -3.15 -4.80
N HIS A 80 -16.07 -3.32 -5.01
CA HIS A 80 -15.11 -2.22 -5.17
C HIS A 80 -14.58 -2.11 -6.59
N GLY A 81 -14.09 -0.92 -6.95
CA GLY A 81 -13.44 -0.68 -8.24
C GLY A 81 -12.60 0.59 -8.23
N MET A 82 -12.20 1.02 -9.42
CA MET A 82 -11.50 2.28 -9.64
C MET A 82 -12.13 3.03 -10.80
N LEU A 83 -12.40 4.32 -10.61
CA LEU A 83 -12.93 5.22 -11.62
C LEU A 83 -11.83 6.15 -12.12
N PHE A 84 -11.54 6.06 -13.41
CA PHE A 84 -10.57 6.89 -14.12
C PHE A 84 -11.30 8.15 -14.59
N VAL A 85 -10.91 9.32 -14.07
CA VAL A 85 -11.60 10.59 -14.36
C VAL A 85 -10.80 11.40 -15.37
N TYR A 86 -11.38 11.63 -16.55
CA TYR A 86 -10.78 12.44 -17.60
C TYR A 86 -11.49 13.79 -17.73
N SER A 87 -10.75 14.86 -18.00
CA SER A 87 -11.30 16.21 -18.16
C SER A 87 -12.09 16.41 -19.45
N ARG A 88 -11.83 15.58 -20.47
CA ARG A 88 -12.51 15.59 -21.75
C ARG A 88 -12.64 14.16 -22.31
N PRO A 89 -13.69 13.86 -23.09
CA PRO A 89 -13.77 12.61 -23.82
C PRO A 89 -12.58 12.43 -24.75
N GLN A 90 -11.93 11.28 -24.67
CA GLN A 90 -10.79 10.93 -25.53
C GLN A 90 -10.66 9.40 -25.62
N PRO A 91 -10.07 8.87 -26.70
CA PRO A 91 -9.64 7.49 -26.74
C PRO A 91 -8.63 7.21 -25.63
N VAL A 92 -8.80 6.09 -24.93
CA VAL A 92 -8.03 5.73 -23.76
C VAL A 92 -7.63 4.27 -23.88
N GLY A 93 -6.34 4.00 -23.67
CA GLY A 93 -5.80 2.65 -23.61
C GLY A 93 -5.60 2.25 -22.15
N ILE A 94 -6.02 1.04 -21.80
CA ILE A 94 -5.70 0.41 -20.51
C ILE A 94 -4.78 -0.77 -20.79
N TRP A 95 -3.76 -0.93 -19.93
CA TRP A 95 -2.93 -2.13 -19.89
C TRP A 95 -3.15 -2.90 -18.60
N MET A 96 -2.66 -4.13 -18.54
CA MET A 96 -2.71 -4.99 -17.35
C MET A 96 -1.32 -5.27 -16.77
N LYS A 97 -0.38 -4.34 -16.96
CA LYS A 97 0.97 -4.48 -16.40
C LYS A 97 0.90 -4.65 -14.87
N ASP A 98 1.57 -5.67 -14.35
CA ASP A 98 1.64 -6.00 -12.92
C ASP A 98 0.26 -6.24 -12.26
N MET A 99 -0.74 -6.66 -13.05
CA MET A 99 -2.07 -7.03 -12.54
C MET A 99 -2.05 -8.46 -11.99
N ARG A 100 -2.62 -8.66 -10.80
CA ARG A 100 -2.63 -9.95 -10.09
C ARG A 100 -3.97 -10.70 -10.13
N PHE A 101 -5.00 -10.07 -10.69
CA PHE A 101 -6.35 -10.62 -10.80
C PHE A 101 -7.01 -10.14 -12.10
N SER A 102 -7.96 -10.91 -12.62
CA SER A 102 -8.76 -10.50 -13.78
C SER A 102 -9.76 -9.42 -13.38
N LEU A 103 -10.07 -8.51 -14.31
CA LEU A 103 -11.04 -7.45 -14.10
C LEU A 103 -11.74 -7.07 -15.40
N ASP A 104 -12.95 -6.57 -15.26
CA ASP A 104 -13.74 -6.01 -16.34
C ASP A 104 -13.52 -4.50 -16.42
N ILE A 105 -13.52 -3.96 -17.64
CA ILE A 105 -13.42 -2.52 -17.90
C ILE A 105 -14.71 -2.07 -18.56
N LEU A 106 -15.32 -1.04 -18.00
CA LEU A 106 -16.47 -0.36 -18.60
C LEU A 106 -16.03 1.04 -19.04
N TRP A 107 -16.24 1.36 -20.32
CA TRP A 107 -16.04 2.71 -20.82
C TRP A 107 -17.29 3.54 -20.58
N ILE A 108 -17.12 4.73 -20.00
CA ILE A 108 -18.24 5.61 -19.65
C ILE A 108 -18.07 6.93 -20.37
N ARG A 109 -19.11 7.33 -21.13
CA ARG A 109 -19.20 8.63 -21.79
C ARG A 109 -20.58 9.23 -21.52
N ASP A 110 -20.60 10.47 -21.06
CA ASP A 110 -21.83 11.24 -20.81
C ASP A 110 -22.83 10.48 -19.93
N GLY A 111 -22.32 9.77 -18.91
CA GLY A 111 -23.11 8.96 -17.98
C GLY A 111 -23.60 7.61 -18.53
N ARG A 112 -23.16 7.20 -19.72
CA ARG A 112 -23.55 5.93 -20.37
C ARG A 112 -22.35 5.02 -20.58
N VAL A 113 -22.58 3.71 -20.47
CA VAL A 113 -21.60 2.70 -20.87
C VAL A 113 -21.58 2.61 -22.39
N VAL A 114 -20.39 2.62 -23.00
CA VAL A 114 -20.17 2.62 -24.47
C VAL A 114 -19.19 1.56 -24.93
#